data_AF-A0A6L9GC82-F1
#
_entry.id   AF-A0A6L9GC82-F1
#
_cell.length_a   1.000
_cell.length_b   1.000
_cell.length_c   1.000
_cell.angle_alpha   90.00
_cell.angle_beta   90.00
_cell.angle_gamma   90.00
#
_symmetry.space_group_name_H-M   'P 1'
#
loop_
_entity.id
_entity.type
_entity.pdbx_description
1 polymer ?
#
loop_
_entity_poly.entity_id
_entity_poly.type
_entity_poly.pdbx_seq_one_letter_code
_entity_poly.pdbx_strand_id
1 'polypeptide(L)'
;NDGFLAVWQGDFWSPVELHTNINFCGLHMTAEGDVYACGLSGGCLRLANGEVQHFANDGASFYAVAEFGGEIFVGSAADGIFRIAGEALESVKPNVKGYCRDASQNHLWTCGQAQAAVYDGTGWWGRPY
;
A
#
# COMPACT_ATOMS: atom_id res chain seq x y z
N ASN A 1 -21.34 4.61 1.85
CA ASN A 1 -20.10 3.84 2.10
C ASN A 1 -19.75 4.12 3.53
N ASP A 2 -19.81 3.08 4.35
CA ASP A 2 -19.79 3.20 5.82
C ASP A 2 -18.46 2.64 6.38
N GLY A 3 -17.40 2.75 5.57
CA GLY A 3 -16.07 2.32 5.96
C GLY A 3 -15.54 3.18 7.09
N PHE A 4 -14.82 2.59 8.04
CA PHE A 4 -14.17 3.29 9.13
C PHE A 4 -12.78 2.71 9.36
N LEU A 5 -11.86 3.55 9.85
CA LEU A 5 -10.59 3.12 10.41
C LEU A 5 -10.68 3.27 11.92
N ALA A 6 -10.17 2.29 12.66
CA ALA A 6 -10.08 2.37 14.12
C ALA A 6 -8.79 1.72 14.62
N VAL A 7 -8.30 2.22 15.75
CA VAL A 7 -7.15 1.67 16.47
C VAL A 7 -7.65 0.99 17.75
N TRP A 8 -7.26 -0.26 17.95
CA TRP A 8 -7.54 -0.99 19.19
C TRP A 8 -6.69 -0.43 20.35
N GLN A 9 -7.34 -0.01 21.43
CA GLN A 9 -6.70 0.58 22.61
C GLN A 9 -6.44 -0.44 23.74
N GLY A 10 -6.78 -1.71 23.52
CA GLY A 10 -6.65 -2.80 24.51
C GLY A 10 -7.99 -3.29 25.05
N ASP A 11 -9.00 -2.42 25.12
CA ASP A 11 -10.35 -2.70 25.64
C ASP A 11 -11.47 -2.08 24.79
N PHE A 12 -11.17 -1.05 23.98
CA PHE A 12 -12.09 -0.48 23.01
C PHE A 12 -11.40 -0.13 21.67
N TRP A 13 -12.21 0.00 20.62
CA TRP A 13 -11.79 0.53 19.32
C TRP A 13 -12.00 2.05 19.30
N SER A 14 -10.92 2.80 19.06
CA SER A 14 -10.99 4.26 18.90
C SER A 14 -11.05 4.61 17.41
N PRO A 15 -12.11 5.29 16.93
CA PRO A 15 -12.20 5.67 15.52
C PRO A 15 -11.15 6.71 15.16
N VAL A 16 -10.65 6.63 13.93
CA VAL A 16 -9.74 7.61 13.33
C VAL A 16 -10.50 8.34 12.23
N GLU A 17 -10.60 9.66 12.35
CA GLU A 17 -11.21 10.51 11.32
C GLU A 17 -10.23 10.70 10.16
N LEU A 18 -10.63 10.28 8.96
CA LEU A 18 -9.77 10.33 7.78
C LEU A 18 -10.05 11.52 6.86
N HIS A 19 -11.16 12.25 7.10
CA HIS A 19 -11.60 13.37 6.26
C HIS A 19 -11.67 13.04 4.76
N THR A 20 -12.05 11.79 4.43
CA THR A 20 -12.14 11.29 3.06
C THR A 20 -13.26 10.26 2.93
N ASN A 21 -13.80 10.09 1.73
CA ASN A 21 -14.80 9.07 1.39
C ASN A 21 -14.22 7.95 0.49
N ILE A 22 -12.89 7.85 0.43
CA ILE A 22 -12.20 6.90 -0.42
C ILE A 22 -12.41 5.47 0.07
N ASN A 23 -12.54 4.55 -0.89
CA ASN A 23 -12.59 3.12 -0.63
C ASN A 23 -11.16 2.61 -0.45
N PHE A 24 -10.76 2.37 0.80
CA PHE A 24 -9.51 1.69 1.10
C PHE A 24 -9.63 0.19 0.86
N CYS A 25 -8.60 -0.39 0.23
CA CYS A 25 -8.55 -1.78 -0.19
C CYS A 25 -7.37 -2.54 0.44
N GLY A 26 -6.35 -1.83 0.90
CA GLY A 26 -5.18 -2.41 1.55
C GLY A 26 -4.78 -1.63 2.80
N LEU A 27 -4.26 -2.36 3.79
CA LEU A 27 -3.73 -1.83 5.04
C LEU A 27 -2.46 -2.60 5.40
N HIS A 28 -1.42 -1.90 5.86
CA HIS A 28 -0.19 -2.48 6.41
C HIS A 28 0.19 -1.72 7.67
N MET A 29 0.67 -2.42 8.69
CA MET A 29 1.23 -1.82 9.91
C MET A 29 2.71 -2.18 10.00
N THR A 30 3.57 -1.18 10.18
CA THR A 30 5.01 -1.40 10.37
C THR A 30 5.31 -1.89 11.78
N ALA A 31 6.53 -2.37 12.02
CA ALA A 31 6.97 -2.79 13.35
C ALA A 31 6.97 -1.63 14.37
N GLU A 32 7.17 -0.40 13.89
CA GLU A 32 7.14 0.84 14.68
C GLU A 32 5.72 1.32 14.98
N GLY A 33 4.69 0.68 14.40
CA GLY A 33 3.28 0.97 14.64
C GLY A 33 2.66 1.99 13.69
N ASP A 34 3.39 2.42 12.65
CA ASP A 34 2.81 3.25 11.59
C ASP A 34 1.87 2.41 10.74
N VAL A 35 0.71 2.98 10.40
CA VAL A 35 -0.28 2.31 9.57
C VAL A 35 -0.35 2.98 8.21
N TYR A 36 -0.17 2.21 7.16
CA TYR A 36 -0.32 2.64 5.78
C TYR A 36 -1.60 2.06 5.21
N ALA A 37 -2.38 2.88 4.52
CA ALA A 37 -3.58 2.45 3.82
C ALA A 37 -3.54 2.89 2.36
N CYS A 38 -4.05 2.05 1.47
CA CYS A 38 -4.17 2.35 0.06
C CYS A 38 -5.57 1.98 -0.46
N GLY A 39 -6.03 2.66 -1.50
CA GLY A 39 -7.40 2.55 -1.99
C GLY A 39 -7.60 3.13 -3.37
N LEU A 40 -8.87 3.28 -3.74
CA LEU A 40 -9.28 3.75 -5.06
C LEU A 40 -9.05 5.26 -5.23
N SER A 41 -9.04 5.72 -6.49
CA SER A 41 -9.02 7.15 -6.85
C SER A 41 -7.93 7.96 -6.13
N GLY A 42 -6.74 7.39 -6.01
CA GLY A 42 -5.60 8.02 -5.36
C GLY A 42 -5.58 7.92 -3.84
N GLY A 43 -6.40 7.06 -3.24
CA GLY A 43 -6.34 6.77 -1.81
C GLY A 43 -4.98 6.22 -1.41
N CYS A 44 -4.17 7.03 -0.74
CA CYS A 44 -2.96 6.55 -0.08
C CYS A 44 -2.66 7.46 1.12
N LEU A 45 -2.52 6.86 2.30
CA LEU A 45 -2.24 7.60 3.53
C LEU A 45 -1.34 6.82 4.48
N ARG A 46 -0.77 7.55 5.44
CA ARG A 46 -0.10 7.05 6.63
C ARG A 46 -0.79 7.62 7.86
N LEU A 47 -1.04 6.78 8.85
CA LEU A 47 -1.42 7.14 10.20
C LEU A 47 -0.22 6.85 11.12
N ALA A 48 0.33 7.88 11.73
CA ALA A 48 1.45 7.78 12.65
C ALA A 48 1.21 8.71 13.84
N ASN A 49 1.36 8.21 15.07
CA ASN A 49 1.16 9.00 16.30
C ASN A 49 -0.20 9.74 16.36
N GLY A 50 -1.25 9.18 15.74
CA GLY A 50 -2.58 9.79 15.68
C GLY A 50 -2.76 10.84 14.58
N GLU A 51 -1.73 11.14 13.80
CA GLU A 51 -1.78 12.08 12.68
C GLU A 51 -1.91 11.36 11.35
N VAL A 52 -2.80 11.86 10.49
CA VAL A 52 -3.05 11.32 9.15
C VAL A 52 -2.31 12.19 8.12
N GLN A 53 -1.43 11.56 7.36
CA GLN A 53 -0.76 12.15 6.20
C GLN A 53 -1.29 11.50 4.92
N HIS A 54 -1.80 12.30 3.98
CA HIS A 54 -2.19 11.83 2.64
C HIS A 54 -1.03 11.99 1.66
N PHE A 55 -0.82 11.00 0.79
CA PHE A 55 0.24 11.03 -0.22
C PHE A 55 -0.29 11.49 -1.58
N ALA A 56 0.37 12.49 -2.16
CA ALA A 56 0.01 13.01 -3.49
C ALA A 56 0.27 11.97 -4.58
N ASN A 57 -0.68 11.85 -5.52
CA ASN A 57 -0.58 11.00 -6.71
C ASN A 57 -1.60 11.42 -7.79
N ASP A 58 -1.46 10.84 -8.99
CA ASP A 58 -2.25 11.19 -10.17
C ASP A 58 -3.64 10.52 -10.23
N GLY A 59 -4.14 9.97 -9.11
CA GLY A 59 -5.47 9.35 -9.02
C GLY A 59 -5.48 7.85 -9.30
N ALA A 60 -4.33 7.20 -9.31
CA ALA A 60 -4.21 5.74 -9.47
C ALA A 60 -4.98 4.98 -8.38
N SER A 61 -5.50 3.79 -8.71
CA SER A 61 -6.19 2.94 -7.73
C SER A 61 -5.27 1.84 -7.23
N PHE A 62 -5.14 1.77 -5.90
CA PHE A 62 -4.23 0.86 -5.23
C PHE A 62 -4.98 -0.21 -4.43
N TYR A 63 -4.49 -1.45 -4.50
CA TYR A 63 -5.18 -2.62 -3.98
C TYR A 63 -4.42 -3.35 -2.88
N ALA A 64 -3.11 -3.15 -2.80
CA ALA A 64 -2.28 -3.72 -1.76
C ALA A 64 -1.13 -2.80 -1.38
N VAL A 65 -0.74 -2.88 -0.11
CA VAL A 65 0.41 -2.21 0.49
C VAL A 65 1.23 -3.26 1.22
N ALA A 66 2.56 -3.17 1.13
CA ALA A 66 3.48 -4.05 1.83
C ALA A 66 4.79 -3.32 2.13
N GLU A 67 5.46 -3.73 3.20
CA GLU A 67 6.79 -3.26 3.58
C GLU A 67 7.85 -4.26 3.15
N PHE A 68 8.91 -3.78 2.50
CA PHE A 68 10.05 -4.60 2.11
C PHE A 68 11.34 -3.78 2.19
N GLY A 69 12.36 -4.31 2.86
CA GLY A 69 13.64 -3.61 3.01
C GLY A 69 13.54 -2.25 3.72
N GLY A 70 12.54 -2.06 4.59
CA GLY A 70 12.26 -0.78 5.24
C GLY A 70 11.55 0.26 4.35
N GLU A 71 11.14 -0.12 3.14
CA GLU A 71 10.40 0.74 2.23
C GLU A 71 8.95 0.26 2.10
N ILE A 72 8.01 1.20 1.94
CA ILE A 72 6.60 0.89 1.74
C ILE A 72 6.28 0.94 0.26
N PHE A 73 5.74 -0.16 -0.25
CA PHE A 73 5.33 -0.27 -1.63
C PHE A 73 3.81 -0.45 -1.74
N VAL A 74 3.20 0.29 -2.68
CA VAL A 74 1.78 0.11 -3.06
C VAL A 74 1.64 -0.45 -4.47
N GLY A 75 0.57 -1.21 -4.71
CA GLY A 75 0.32 -1.90 -5.97
C GLY A 75 -0.97 -1.41 -6.64
N SER A 76 -0.87 -1.01 -7.90
CA SER A 76 -1.99 -0.73 -8.80
C SER A 76 -2.14 -1.84 -9.83
N ALA A 77 -3.40 -2.19 -10.11
CA ALA A 77 -3.73 -3.14 -11.17
C ALA A 77 -3.58 -2.54 -12.58
N ALA A 78 -3.56 -1.22 -12.71
CA ALA A 78 -3.44 -0.52 -13.99
C ALA A 78 -2.05 0.08 -14.20
N ASP A 79 -1.49 0.68 -13.15
CA ASP A 79 -0.34 1.59 -13.20
C ASP A 79 0.94 0.98 -12.63
N GLY A 80 0.85 -0.26 -12.14
CA GLY A 80 1.98 -1.04 -11.65
C GLY A 80 2.35 -0.74 -10.21
N ILE A 81 3.66 -0.70 -9.93
CA ILE A 81 4.20 -0.65 -8.56
C ILE A 81 4.79 0.71 -8.26
N PHE A 82 4.46 1.21 -7.08
CA PHE A 82 4.97 2.45 -6.54
C PHE A 82 5.62 2.20 -5.18
N ARG A 83 6.57 3.04 -4.79
CA ARG A 83 7.01 3.19 -3.40
C ARG A 83 6.58 4.55 -2.85
N ILE A 84 6.41 4.63 -1.55
CA ILE A 84 6.28 5.91 -0.85
C ILE A 84 7.68 6.51 -0.70
N ALA A 85 7.89 7.72 -1.22
CA ALA A 85 9.16 8.45 -1.15
C ALA A 85 8.88 9.87 -0.66
N GLY A 86 9.21 10.13 0.60
CA GLY A 86 8.87 11.40 1.25
C GLY A 86 7.35 11.57 1.37
N GLU A 87 6.79 12.56 0.67
CA GLU A 87 5.37 12.91 0.71
C GLU A 87 4.59 12.48 -0.55
N ALA A 88 5.21 11.70 -1.45
CA ALA A 88 4.61 11.30 -2.72
C ALA A 88 4.83 9.83 -3.04
N LEU A 89 4.09 9.34 -4.03
CA LEU A 89 4.28 8.02 -4.63
C LEU A 89 5.21 8.12 -5.84
N GLU A 90 6.28 7.31 -5.83
CA GLU A 90 7.22 7.18 -6.94
C GLU A 90 6.96 5.87 -7.68
N SER A 91 6.79 5.92 -9.01
CA SER A 91 6.63 4.71 -9.82
C SER A 91 7.95 3.97 -9.94
N VAL A 92 8.00 2.72 -9.44
CA VAL A 92 9.19 1.87 -9.46
C VAL A 92 9.10 0.88 -10.62
N LYS A 93 7.90 0.35 -10.89
CA LYS A 93 7.70 -0.67 -11.92
C LYS A 93 6.32 -0.58 -12.56
N PRO A 94 6.15 0.26 -13.61
CA PRO A 94 4.83 0.52 -14.21
C PRO A 94 4.23 -0.69 -14.95
N ASN A 95 5.06 -1.69 -15.28
CA ASN A 95 4.66 -2.86 -16.06
C ASN A 95 4.45 -4.14 -15.23
N VAL A 96 4.55 -4.06 -13.90
CA VAL A 96 4.23 -5.19 -13.01
C VAL A 96 2.93 -4.88 -12.29
N LYS A 97 1.85 -5.53 -12.71
CA LYS A 97 0.49 -5.26 -12.22
C LYS A 97 0.11 -6.30 -11.17
N GLY A 98 -0.64 -5.88 -10.15
CA GLY A 98 -0.98 -6.79 -9.07
C GLY A 98 -2.06 -6.24 -8.15
N TYR A 99 -2.82 -7.16 -7.57
CA TYR A 99 -3.84 -6.89 -6.55
C TYR A 99 -3.35 -7.24 -5.16
N CYS A 100 -2.42 -8.19 -5.03
CA CYS A 100 -1.96 -8.72 -3.76
C CYS A 100 -0.46 -8.57 -3.65
N ARG A 101 0.00 -8.27 -2.44
CA ARG A 101 1.41 -8.10 -2.10
C ARG A 101 1.67 -8.82 -0.79
N ASP A 102 2.79 -9.53 -0.74
CA ASP A 102 3.31 -10.11 0.48
C ASP A 102 4.82 -9.96 0.47
N ALA A 103 5.42 -9.80 1.65
CA ALA A 103 6.84 -9.56 1.78
C ALA A 103 7.46 -10.49 2.81
N SER A 104 8.65 -10.98 2.47
CA SER A 104 9.55 -11.68 3.36
C SER A 104 10.82 -10.84 3.53
N GLN A 105 11.74 -11.31 4.38
CA GLN A 105 13.04 -10.64 4.55
C GLN A 105 13.80 -10.41 3.23
N ASN A 106 13.64 -11.30 2.25
CA ASN A 106 14.45 -11.29 1.03
C ASN A 106 13.65 -11.02 -0.25
N HIS A 107 12.31 -11.06 -0.18
CA HIS A 107 11.48 -10.96 -1.37
C HIS A 107 10.20 -10.19 -1.12
N LEU A 108 9.86 -9.31 -2.04
CA LEU A 108 8.52 -8.74 -2.21
C LEU A 108 7.82 -9.46 -3.36
N TRP A 109 6.71 -10.09 -3.07
CA TRP A 109 5.88 -10.80 -4.03
C TRP A 109 4.70 -9.94 -4.44
N THR A 110 4.32 -10.05 -5.71
CA THR A 110 3.11 -9.43 -6.23
C THR A 110 2.40 -10.41 -7.16
N CYS A 111 1.08 -10.46 -7.08
CA CYS A 111 0.28 -11.22 -8.03
C CYS A 111 -1.02 -10.49 -8.34
N GLY A 112 -1.52 -10.71 -9.54
CA GLY A 112 -2.79 -10.16 -9.99
C GLY A 112 -2.89 -10.14 -11.51
N GLN A 113 -4.12 -10.03 -11.99
CA GLN A 113 -4.45 -10.26 -13.40
C GLN A 113 -3.88 -11.62 -13.86
N ALA A 114 -3.08 -11.64 -14.92
CA ALA A 114 -2.38 -12.80 -15.44
C ALA A 114 -0.86 -12.67 -15.20
N GLN A 115 -0.44 -12.17 -14.04
CA GLN A 115 0.99 -12.02 -13.72
C GLN A 115 1.29 -12.39 -12.27
N ALA A 116 2.44 -13.02 -12.06
CA ALA A 116 3.13 -13.03 -10.77
C ALA A 116 4.56 -12.53 -10.97
N ALA A 117 5.04 -11.73 -10.03
CA ALA A 117 6.40 -11.25 -10.02
C ALA A 117 6.96 -11.21 -8.59
N VAL A 118 8.28 -11.23 -8.50
CA VAL A 118 9.06 -11.15 -7.27
C VAL A 118 10.15 -10.10 -7.43
N TYR A 119 10.39 -9.34 -6.37
CA TYR A 119 11.49 -8.39 -6.24
C TYR A 119 12.39 -8.79 -5.10
N ASP A 120 13.71 -8.79 -5.30
CA ASP A 120 14.70 -9.19 -4.29
C ASP A 120 15.50 -8.00 -3.71
N GLY A 121 15.13 -6.77 -4.04
CA GLY A 121 15.90 -5.57 -3.69
C GLY A 121 16.85 -5.10 -4.78
N THR A 122 17.10 -5.92 -5.81
CA THR A 122 18.01 -5.60 -6.93
C THR A 122 17.33 -5.69 -8.28
N GLY A 123 16.35 -6.58 -8.44
CA GLY A 123 15.67 -6.81 -9.71
C GLY A 123 14.27 -7.37 -9.55
N TRP A 124 13.51 -7.35 -10.65
CA TRP A 124 12.17 -7.94 -10.73
C TRP A 124 12.20 -9.17 -11.65
N TRP A 125 11.64 -10.29 -11.20
CA TRP A 125 11.49 -11.51 -11.98
C TRP A 125 10.05 -11.98 -11.97
N GLY A 126 9.64 -12.67 -13.03
CA GLY A 126 8.28 -13.18 -13.16
C GLY A 126 7.94 -13.47 -14.61
N ARG A 127 6.79 -14.10 -14.82
CA ARG A 127 6.23 -14.32 -16.16
C ARG A 127 4.77 -13.90 -16.16
N PRO A 128 4.26 -13.32 -17.26
CA PRO A 128 2.84 -13.36 -17.52
C PRO A 128 2.41 -14.83 -17.64
N TYR A 129 1.25 -15.15 -17.09
CA TYR A 129 0.55 -16.41 -17.29
C TYR A 129 -0.26 -16.37 -18.57
#